data_AF-A0A660VZP5-F1
#
_entry.id   AF-A0A660VZP5-F1
#
_cell.length_a   1.000
_cell.length_b   1.000
_cell.length_c   1.000
_cell.angle_alpha   90.00
_cell.angle_beta   90.00
_cell.angle_gamma   90.00
#
_symmetry.space_group_name_H-M   'P 1'
#
loop_
_entity.id
_entity.type
_entity.pdbx_description
1 polymer ?
#
loop_
_entity_poly.entity_id
_entity_poly.type
_entity_poly.pdbx_seq_one_letter_code
_entity_poly.pdbx_strand_id
1 'polypeptide(L)'
;MPNKANDTELFSEVLSNVLESMAFIFTQELSLNELLEDPGESLRAEIEFHGPYKGKVTLVAPVPLCEEIAVNMLGVEETEVSESMACDALKEVLNMACGRFLTERFGTEPVFNLTVPEVTKAETELWKDLSSRSGTLLLEAED
;
A
#
# COMPACT_ATOMS: atom_id res chain seq x y z
N MET A 1 -19.48 -10.37 13.56
CA MET A 1 -19.20 -10.06 12.14
C MET A 1 -17.98 -9.14 12.11
N PRO A 2 -17.07 -9.25 11.13
CA PRO A 2 -16.05 -8.23 10.87
C PRO A 2 -16.69 -6.84 10.86
N ASN A 3 -16.23 -5.94 11.73
CA ASN A 3 -16.61 -4.54 11.65
C ASN A 3 -15.71 -3.89 10.59
N LYS A 4 -16.25 -3.44 9.46
CA LYS A 4 -15.47 -2.89 8.35
C LYS A 4 -14.62 -1.68 8.75
N ALA A 5 -15.08 -0.87 9.72
CA ALA A 5 -14.30 0.26 10.23
C ALA A 5 -12.96 -0.21 10.83
N ASN A 6 -12.98 -1.35 11.53
CA ASN A 6 -11.80 -1.93 12.17
C ASN A 6 -10.81 -2.55 11.18
N ASP A 7 -11.26 -3.01 10.01
CA ASP A 7 -10.36 -3.63 9.02
C ASP A 7 -9.50 -2.57 8.32
N THR A 8 -10.10 -1.41 8.05
CA THR A 8 -9.43 -0.26 7.43
C THR A 8 -8.43 0.38 8.39
N GLU A 9 -8.83 0.68 9.63
CA GLU A 9 -7.93 1.18 10.69
C GLU A 9 -6.75 0.23 10.94
N LEU A 10 -7.01 -1.07 11.08
CA LEU A 10 -5.95 -2.07 11.25
C LEU A 10 -4.99 -2.11 10.06
N PHE A 11 -5.52 -2.05 8.83
CA PHE A 11 -4.66 -2.06 7.65
C PHE A 11 -3.80 -0.79 7.56
N SER A 12 -4.35 0.37 7.96
CA SER A 12 -3.61 1.64 8.10
C SER A 12 -2.39 1.44 8.98
N GLU A 13 -2.61 0.98 10.23
CA GLU A 13 -1.54 0.75 11.21
C GLU A 13 -0.48 -0.26 10.69
N VAL A 14 -0.93 -1.35 10.08
CA VAL A 14 -0.03 -2.37 9.51
C VAL A 14 0.81 -1.79 8.37
N LEU A 15 0.21 -1.02 7.46
CA LEU A 15 0.92 -0.41 6.33
C LEU A 15 1.96 0.60 6.83
N SER A 16 1.58 1.47 7.76
CA SER A 16 2.50 2.44 8.39
C SER A 16 3.71 1.73 9.01
N ASN A 17 3.46 0.67 9.80
CA ASN A 17 4.53 -0.11 10.42
C ASN A 17 5.44 -0.81 9.38
N VAL A 18 4.88 -1.25 8.25
CA VAL A 18 5.67 -1.85 7.16
C VAL A 18 6.55 -0.81 6.48
N LEU A 19 5.98 0.35 6.11
CA LEU A 19 6.72 1.45 5.49
C LEU A 19 7.83 1.96 6.41
N GLU A 20 7.56 2.16 7.69
CA GLU A 20 8.55 2.59 8.68
C GLU A 20 9.68 1.55 8.80
N SER A 21 9.33 0.27 8.97
CA SER A 21 10.33 -0.77 9.21
C SER A 21 11.16 -1.17 7.98
N MET A 22 10.61 -1.01 6.77
CA MET A 22 11.28 -1.43 5.53
C MET A 22 11.95 -0.26 4.80
N ALA A 23 11.35 0.92 4.85
CA ALA A 23 11.75 2.07 4.06
C ALA A 23 11.96 3.33 4.90
N PHE A 24 11.88 3.29 6.23
CA PHE A 24 11.99 4.48 7.10
C PHE A 24 11.02 5.61 6.76
N ILE A 25 9.89 5.29 6.11
CA ILE A 25 8.85 6.24 5.74
C ILE A 25 7.77 6.21 6.81
N PHE A 26 7.51 7.38 7.40
CA PHE A 26 6.43 7.58 8.37
C PHE A 26 5.19 8.06 7.63
N THR A 27 4.01 7.70 8.13
CA THR A 27 2.76 8.07 7.48
C THR A 27 1.72 8.59 8.46
N GLN A 28 1.00 9.62 8.05
CA GLN A 28 -0.13 10.18 8.77
C GLN A 28 -1.43 9.98 7.97
N GLU A 29 -2.51 9.56 8.64
CA GLU A 29 -3.83 9.48 7.99
C GLU A 29 -4.42 10.87 7.75
N LEU A 30 -4.88 11.08 6.51
CA LEU A 30 -5.59 12.29 6.09
C LEU A 30 -7.05 11.97 5.74
N SER A 31 -7.89 12.99 5.81
CA SER A 31 -9.24 12.92 5.26
C SER A 31 -9.18 12.80 3.73
N LEU A 32 -10.03 11.95 3.14
CA LEU A 32 -10.13 11.85 1.68
C LEU A 32 -10.50 13.19 1.00
N ASN A 33 -11.08 14.13 1.74
CA ASN A 33 -11.38 15.48 1.24
C ASN A 33 -10.13 16.39 1.17
N GLU A 34 -9.02 15.98 1.78
CA GLU A 34 -7.72 16.65 1.77
C GLU A 34 -6.85 16.19 0.60
N LEU A 35 -7.40 15.40 -0.34
CA LEU A 35 -6.77 15.15 -1.63
C LEU A 35 -6.83 16.45 -2.46
N LEU A 36 -5.91 17.38 -2.15
CA LEU A 36 -5.93 18.76 -2.63
C LEU A 36 -5.31 18.92 -4.01
N GLU A 37 -4.41 18.01 -4.42
CA GLU A 37 -3.64 18.12 -5.67
C GLU A 37 -3.55 16.78 -6.41
N ASP A 38 -3.34 16.87 -7.73
CA ASP A 38 -3.03 15.71 -8.57
C ASP A 38 -1.62 15.22 -8.18
N PRO A 39 -1.46 14.01 -7.62
CA PRO A 39 -0.16 13.47 -7.22
C PRO A 39 0.78 13.20 -8.40
N GLY A 40 0.34 13.41 -9.64
CA GLY A 40 1.11 13.18 -10.84
C GLY A 40 1.18 11.71 -11.22
N GLU A 41 2.23 11.32 -11.94
CA GLU A 41 2.42 9.92 -12.32
C GLU A 41 2.49 9.04 -11.07
N SER A 42 1.65 8.01 -11.05
CA SER A 42 1.45 7.15 -9.89
C SER A 42 1.50 5.68 -10.29
N LEU A 43 1.92 4.83 -9.36
CA LEU A 43 1.87 3.38 -9.50
C LEU A 43 0.71 2.82 -8.67
N ARG A 44 0.07 1.79 -9.20
CA ARG A 44 -0.98 1.01 -8.53
C ARG A 44 -0.47 -0.42 -8.37
N ALA A 45 -0.34 -0.86 -7.13
CA ALA A 45 -0.07 -2.24 -6.77
C ALA A 45 -1.36 -2.93 -6.28
N GLU A 46 -1.58 -4.18 -6.70
CA GLU A 46 -2.72 -4.98 -6.26
C GLU A 46 -2.31 -6.37 -5.81
N ILE A 47 -2.89 -6.83 -4.71
CA ILE A 47 -2.76 -8.20 -4.21
C ILE A 47 -4.12 -8.75 -3.81
N GLU A 48 -4.38 -10.01 -4.16
CA GLU A 48 -5.59 -10.71 -3.76
C GLU A 48 -5.25 -11.83 -2.78
N PHE A 49 -6.16 -12.09 -1.83
CA PHE A 49 -6.04 -13.19 -0.90
C PHE A 49 -7.28 -14.08 -0.91
N HIS A 50 -7.06 -15.38 -0.71
CA HIS A 50 -8.08 -16.41 -0.78
C HIS A 50 -7.92 -17.42 0.36
N GLY A 51 -9.01 -17.78 1.03
CA GLY A 51 -9.02 -18.71 2.15
C GLY A 51 -10.42 -18.77 2.77
N PRO A 52 -10.53 -18.80 4.11
CA PRO A 52 -11.82 -18.66 4.80
C PRO A 52 -12.54 -17.35 4.48
N TYR A 53 -11.77 -16.32 4.13
CA TYR A 53 -12.23 -15.07 3.56
C TYR A 53 -11.46 -14.79 2.26
N LYS A 54 -12.01 -13.90 1.43
CA LYS A 54 -11.34 -13.41 0.24
C LYS A 54 -11.44 -11.90 0.17
N GLY A 55 -10.44 -11.28 -0.44
CA GLY A 55 -10.40 -9.83 -0.59
C GLY A 55 -9.26 -9.41 -1.48
N LYS A 56 -9.19 -8.10 -1.71
CA LYS A 56 -8.18 -7.45 -2.51
C LYS A 56 -7.72 -6.20 -1.77
N VAL A 57 -6.40 -5.99 -1.78
CA VAL A 57 -5.78 -4.75 -1.31
C VAL A 57 -5.17 -4.06 -2.52
N THR A 58 -5.43 -2.77 -2.63
CA THR A 58 -4.88 -1.91 -3.68
C THR A 58 -4.13 -0.78 -3.00
N LEU A 59 -2.85 -0.61 -3.34
CA LEU A 59 -2.03 0.51 -2.92
C LEU A 59 -1.75 1.39 -4.13
N VAL A 60 -1.99 2.69 -4.00
CA VAL A 60 -1.66 3.68 -5.03
C VAL A 60 -0.75 4.73 -4.42
N ALA A 61 0.37 5.00 -5.08
CA ALA A 61 1.37 5.94 -4.60
C ALA A 61 1.97 6.73 -5.78
N PRO A 62 2.38 7.99 -5.57
CA PRO A 62 3.16 8.74 -6.54
C PRO A 62 4.46 8.00 -6.89
N VAL A 63 4.93 8.14 -8.13
CA VAL A 63 6.22 7.56 -8.57
C VAL A 63 7.38 8.00 -7.67
N PRO A 64 7.54 9.29 -7.29
CA PRO A 64 8.63 9.72 -6.41
C PRO A 64 8.67 8.97 -5.06
N LEU A 65 7.50 8.73 -4.45
CA LEU A 65 7.42 7.96 -3.21
C LEU A 65 7.81 6.49 -3.43
N CYS A 66 7.44 5.90 -4.57
CA CYS A 66 7.84 4.53 -4.89
C CYS A 66 9.36 4.40 -5.12
N GLU A 67 9.98 5.42 -5.72
CA GLU A 67 11.43 5.50 -5.90
C GLU A 67 12.14 5.63 -4.56
N GLU A 68 11.63 6.49 -3.66
CA GLU A 68 12.15 6.63 -2.30
C GLU A 68 12.05 5.33 -1.49
N ILE A 69 10.90 4.64 -1.55
CA ILE A 69 10.74 3.30 -0.95
C ILE A 69 11.84 2.36 -1.46
N ALA A 70 12.14 2.39 -2.77
CA ALA A 70 13.17 1.55 -3.36
C ALA A 70 14.59 1.94 -2.93
N VAL A 71 14.92 3.24 -2.87
CA VAL A 71 16.20 3.75 -2.32
C VAL A 71 16.41 3.18 -0.92
N ASN A 72 15.43 3.40 -0.04
CA ASN A 72 15.56 3.08 1.38
C ASN A 72 15.60 1.56 1.62
N MET A 73 14.79 0.78 0.88
CA MET A 73 14.77 -0.68 1.01
C MET A 73 16.02 -1.35 0.42
N LEU A 74 16.53 -0.85 -0.71
CA LEU A 74 17.62 -1.51 -1.44
C LEU A 74 19.00 -0.96 -1.08
N GLY A 75 19.06 0.18 -0.38
CA GLY A 75 20.30 0.84 0.01
C GLY A 75 21.12 1.31 -1.20
N VAL A 76 20.43 1.77 -2.25
CA VAL A 76 21.03 2.28 -3.50
C VAL A 76 20.93 3.80 -3.53
N GLU A 77 21.70 4.46 -4.40
CA GLU A 77 21.56 5.90 -4.59
C GLU A 77 20.33 6.24 -5.43
N GLU A 78 19.74 7.43 -5.25
CA GLU A 78 18.59 7.91 -6.04
C GLU A 78 18.83 7.81 -7.55
N THR A 79 20.06 8.10 -8.01
CA THR A 79 20.43 8.04 -9.42
C THR A 79 20.51 6.62 -10.00
N GLU A 80 20.52 5.61 -9.13
CA GLU A 80 20.59 4.19 -9.50
C GLU A 80 19.22 3.52 -9.49
N VAL A 81 18.18 4.19 -8.96
CA VAL A 81 16.82 3.66 -8.94
C VAL A 81 16.25 3.61 -10.35
N SER A 82 15.67 2.47 -10.68
CA SER A 82 14.96 2.23 -11.93
C SER A 82 13.48 2.01 -11.66
N GLU A 83 12.65 2.21 -12.69
CA GLU A 83 11.20 1.95 -12.62
C GLU A 83 10.89 0.52 -12.13
N SER A 84 11.69 -0.48 -12.54
CA SER A 84 11.51 -1.85 -12.06
C SER A 84 11.81 -2.01 -10.57
N MET A 85 12.80 -1.29 -10.04
CA MET A 85 13.12 -1.32 -8.61
C MET A 85 12.01 -0.66 -7.79
N ALA A 86 11.48 0.48 -8.24
CA ALA A 86 10.33 1.13 -7.63
C ALA A 86 9.08 0.21 -7.64
N CYS A 87 8.82 -0.45 -8.77
CA CYS A 87 7.72 -1.42 -8.86
C CYS A 87 7.91 -2.61 -7.90
N ASP A 88 9.11 -3.19 -7.84
CA ASP A 88 9.36 -4.35 -7.00
C ASP A 88 9.35 -4.01 -5.50
N ALA A 89 9.84 -2.83 -5.12
CA ALA A 89 9.76 -2.34 -3.74
C ALA A 89 8.29 -2.14 -3.32
N LEU A 90 7.46 -1.55 -4.19
CA LEU A 90 6.03 -1.38 -3.91
C LEU A 90 5.29 -2.73 -3.79
N LYS A 91 5.64 -3.74 -4.61
CA LYS A 91 5.10 -5.10 -4.46
C LYS A 91 5.45 -5.71 -3.12
N GLU A 92 6.69 -5.55 -2.68
CA GLU A 92 7.17 -6.12 -1.43
C GLU A 92 6.49 -5.49 -0.22
N VAL A 93 6.37 -4.15 -0.20
CA VAL A 93 5.58 -3.42 0.82
C VAL A 93 4.15 -3.96 0.87
N LEU A 94 3.48 -4.06 -0.28
CA LEU A 94 2.10 -4.54 -0.34
C LEU A 94 1.97 -6.02 0.09
N ASN A 95 2.92 -6.88 -0.29
CA ASN A 95 2.95 -8.27 0.11
C ASN A 95 3.08 -8.42 1.63
N MET A 96 4.04 -7.70 2.21
CA MET A 96 4.31 -7.70 3.64
C MET A 96 3.14 -7.12 4.44
N ALA A 97 2.58 -6.00 4.02
CA ALA A 97 1.41 -5.39 4.67
C ALA A 97 0.19 -6.32 4.61
N CYS A 98 -0.10 -6.93 3.45
CA CYS A 98 -1.21 -7.88 3.31
C CYS A 98 -1.02 -9.11 4.22
N GLY A 99 0.19 -9.69 4.25
CA GLY A 99 0.49 -10.84 5.10
C GLY A 99 0.37 -10.55 6.59
N ARG A 100 0.91 -9.41 7.05
CA ARG A 100 0.79 -8.96 8.44
C ARG A 100 -0.67 -8.68 8.81
N PHE A 101 -1.40 -7.97 7.96
CA PHE A 101 -2.82 -7.70 8.17
C PHE A 101 -3.63 -8.98 8.36
N LEU A 102 -3.46 -9.98 7.48
CA LEU A 102 -4.20 -11.24 7.58
C LEU A 102 -3.87 -11.99 8.89
N THR A 103 -2.60 -11.95 9.29
CA THR A 103 -2.14 -12.57 10.53
C THR A 103 -2.73 -11.89 11.77
N GLU A 104 -2.69 -10.56 11.83
CA GLU A 104 -3.25 -9.79 12.95
C GLU A 104 -4.77 -9.91 13.01
N ARG A 105 -5.42 -9.92 11.84
CA ARG A 105 -6.86 -9.90 11.73
C ARG A 105 -7.54 -11.25 11.99
N PHE A 106 -6.90 -12.34 11.59
CA PHE A 106 -7.49 -13.69 11.62
C PHE A 106 -6.67 -14.69 12.44
N GLY A 107 -5.53 -14.29 13.00
CA GLY A 107 -4.59 -15.17 13.66
C GLY A 107 -3.78 -16.02 12.68
N THR A 108 -2.96 -16.92 13.22
CA THR A 108 -2.03 -17.76 12.44
C THR A 108 -2.60 -19.13 12.06
N GLU A 109 -3.78 -19.51 12.58
CA GLU A 109 -4.40 -20.81 12.27
C GLU A 109 -5.02 -20.87 10.88
N PRO A 110 -5.74 -19.83 10.40
CA PRO A 110 -6.31 -19.84 9.06
C PRO A 110 -5.22 -19.80 7.97
N VAL A 111 -5.37 -20.64 6.95
CA VAL A 111 -4.48 -20.62 5.78
C VAL A 111 -5.06 -19.71 4.71
N PHE A 112 -4.29 -18.68 4.35
CA PHE A 112 -4.58 -17.80 3.22
C PHE A 112 -3.55 -18.02 2.11
N ASN A 113 -4.02 -18.03 0.87
CA ASN A 113 -3.19 -17.97 -0.33
C ASN A 113 -3.21 -16.55 -0.87
N LEU A 114 -2.04 -15.93 -0.98
CA LEU A 114 -1.86 -14.60 -1.55
C LEU A 114 -1.41 -14.75 -3.01
N THR A 115 -1.94 -13.91 -3.90
CA THR A 115 -1.39 -13.78 -5.24
C THR A 115 -0.06 -13.05 -5.19
N VAL A 116 0.72 -13.13 -6.28
CA VAL A 116 1.85 -12.21 -6.46
C VAL A 116 1.28 -10.82 -6.73
N PRO A 117 1.78 -9.77 -6.06
CA PRO A 117 1.30 -8.42 -6.34
C PRO A 117 1.63 -7.98 -7.77
N GLU A 118 0.66 -7.36 -8.44
CA GLU A 118 0.85 -6.79 -9.78
C GLU A 118 0.91 -5.27 -9.69
N VAL A 119 1.82 -4.65 -10.45
CA VAL A 119 1.99 -3.19 -10.50
C VAL A 119 1.67 -2.69 -11.91
N THR A 120 0.87 -1.63 -11.97
CA THR A 120 0.47 -0.94 -13.19
C THR A 120 0.56 0.56 -12.99
N LYS A 121 0.65 1.34 -14.08
CA LYS A 121 0.50 2.79 -13.98
C LYS A 121 -0.94 3.13 -13.59
N ALA A 122 -1.09 4.04 -12.63
CA ALA A 122 -2.38 4.56 -12.24
C ALA A 122 -2.78 5.71 -13.18
N GLU A 123 -4.02 5.66 -13.68
CA GLU A 123 -4.60 6.79 -14.41
C GLU A 123 -4.99 7.89 -13.40
N THR A 124 -4.87 9.17 -13.77
CA THR A 124 -5.24 10.30 -12.91
C THR A 124 -6.68 10.20 -12.38
N GLU A 125 -7.60 9.64 -13.16
CA GLU A 125 -9.00 9.44 -12.75
C GLU A 125 -9.18 8.38 -11.65
N LEU A 126 -8.18 7.50 -11.44
CA LEU A 126 -8.21 6.50 -10.38
C LEU A 126 -8.26 7.17 -8.99
N TRP A 127 -7.51 8.24 -8.78
CA TRP A 127 -7.47 8.95 -7.51
C TRP A 127 -8.83 9.54 -7.12
N LYS A 128 -9.58 10.04 -8.12
CA LYS A 128 -10.96 10.53 -7.93
C LYS A 128 -11.94 9.41 -7.67
N ASP A 129 -11.77 8.26 -8.33
CA ASP A 129 -12.62 7.09 -8.07
C ASP A 129 -12.39 6.57 -6.65
N LEU A 130 -11.12 6.43 -6.24
CA LEU A 130 -10.74 5.92 -4.92
C LEU A 130 -11.27 6.78 -3.77
N SER A 131 -11.23 8.12 -3.89
CA SER A 131 -11.76 9.01 -2.84
C SER A 131 -13.27 8.86 -2.61
N SER A 132 -14.00 8.30 -3.58
CA SER A 132 -15.44 8.04 -3.47
C SER A 132 -15.78 6.62 -2.98
N ARG A 133 -14.79 5.72 -2.90
CA ARG A 133 -14.99 4.30 -2.55
C ARG A 133 -14.96 4.08 -1.04
N SER A 134 -15.89 3.26 -0.56
CA SER A 134 -15.87 2.81 0.84
C SER A 134 -14.70 1.86 1.08
N GLY A 135 -13.93 2.08 2.14
CA GLY A 135 -12.74 1.30 2.48
C GLY A 135 -11.43 1.85 1.90
N THR A 136 -11.46 3.05 1.32
CA THR A 136 -10.26 3.80 0.94
C THR A 136 -9.75 4.59 2.15
N LEU A 137 -8.42 4.61 2.30
CA LEU A 137 -7.69 5.49 3.20
C LEU A 137 -6.77 6.38 2.37
N LEU A 138 -6.52 7.58 2.89
CA LEU A 138 -5.46 8.45 2.39
C LEU A 138 -4.41 8.58 3.48
N LEU A 139 -3.17 8.27 3.12
CA LEU A 139 -2.01 8.46 3.97
C LEU A 139 -1.09 9.49 3.30
N GLU A 140 -0.61 10.43 4.08
CA GLU A 140 0.51 11.31 3.71
C GLU A 140 1.80 10.68 4.22
N ALA A 141 2.82 10.62 3.36
CA ALA A 141 4.17 10.24 3.78
C ALA A 141 4.86 11.48 4.36
N GLU A 142 5.44 11.35 5.54
CA GLU A 142 6.24 12.40 6.18
C GLU A 142 7.71 12.25 5.80
N ASP A 143 8.35 13.37 5.43
CA ASP A 143 9.80 13.51 5.20
C ASP A 143 10.63 13.47 6.49
#